data_AF-A0A4Q5NV21-F1
#
_entry.id   AF-A0A4Q5NV21-F1
#
_cell.length_a   1.000
_cell.length_b   1.000
_cell.length_c   1.000
_cell.angle_alpha   90.00
_cell.angle_beta   90.00
_cell.angle_gamma   90.00
#
_symmetry.space_group_name_H-M   'P 1'
#
loop_
_entity.id
_entity.type
_entity.pdbx_description
1 polymer ?
#
loop_
_entity_poly.entity_id
_entity_poly.type
_entity_poly.pdbx_seq_one_letter_code
_entity_poly.pdbx_strand_id
1 'polypeptide(L)' 'MKQNIQTLSIAAIRRDSGAQFRSNGLNETQVANLADALERGDKLPPIIVFFDGALCWMGGGDHRIEAHIQ' A
#
# COMPACT_ATOMS: atom_id res chain seq x y z
N MET A 1 15.71 6.43 -12.30
CA MET A 1 15.70 5.99 -10.89
C MET A 1 15.74 4.46 -10.88
N LYS A 2 16.61 3.83 -10.08
CA LYS A 2 16.63 2.36 -9.97
C LYS A 2 15.41 1.92 -9.14
N GLN A 3 14.57 1.06 -9.72
CA GLN A 3 13.48 0.43 -8.99
C GLN A 3 14.00 -0.84 -8.31
N ASN A 4 13.70 -1.02 -7.03
CA ASN A 4 14.02 -2.23 -6.26
C ASN A 4 12.72 -2.78 -5.67
N ILE A 5 12.39 -4.03 -6.00
CA ILE A 5 11.21 -4.71 -5.43
C ILE A 5 11.70 -5.53 -4.24
N GLN A 6 11.13 -5.25 -3.08
CA GLN A 6 11.44 -5.93 -1.83
C GLN A 6 10.20 -6.10 -0.98
N THR A 7 10.16 -7.14 -0.16
CA THR A 7 9.12 -7.32 0.85
C THR A 7 9.42 -6.41 2.02
N LEU A 8 8.46 -5.56 2.39
CA LEU A 8 8.53 -4.67 3.54
C LEU A 8 7.43 -5.02 4.53
N SER A 9 7.73 -4.91 5.82
CA SER A 9 6.68 -4.92 6.85
C SER A 9 5.83 -3.66 6.70
N ILE A 10 4.50 -3.81 6.71
CA ILE A 10 3.56 -2.68 6.65
C ILE A 10 3.80 -1.71 7.82
N ALA A 11 4.19 -2.23 8.99
CA ALA A 11 4.52 -1.42 10.16
C ALA A 11 5.75 -0.52 9.97
N ALA A 12 6.63 -0.84 9.01
CA ALA A 12 7.78 -0.01 8.67
C ALA A 12 7.44 1.13 7.71
N ILE A 13 6.22 1.16 7.16
CA ILE A 13 5.79 2.16 6.17
C ILE A 13 5.06 3.28 6.90
N ARG A 14 5.61 4.49 6.82
CA ARG A 14 4.95 5.71 7.30
C ARG A 14 3.82 6.07 6.36
N ARG A 15 2.61 6.07 6.92
CA ARG A 15 1.36 6.50 6.29
C ARG A 15 0.98 7.82 6.92
N ASP A 16 1.03 8.90 6.14
CA ASP A 16 0.47 10.18 6.56
C ASP A 16 -0.98 10.23 6.09
N SER A 17 -1.93 10.18 7.03
CA SER A 17 -3.36 10.25 6.74
C SER A 17 -3.77 11.59 6.08
N GLY A 18 -2.95 12.64 6.20
CA GLY A 18 -3.16 13.92 5.54
C GLY A 18 -2.62 14.00 4.11
N ALA A 19 -1.81 13.01 3.69
CA ALA A 19 -1.16 12.97 2.37
C ALA A 19 -1.81 11.96 1.40
N GLN A 20 -3.04 11.51 1.67
CA GLN A 20 -3.73 10.64 0.73
C GLN A 20 -4.03 11.42 -0.56
N PHE A 21 -3.49 10.96 -1.69
CA PHE A 21 -3.64 11.63 -2.99
C PHE A 21 -5.09 11.67 -3.52
N ARG A 22 -6.00 10.90 -2.93
CA ARG A 22 -7.40 10.85 -3.36
C ARG A 22 -8.27 11.65 -2.41
N SER A 23 -8.97 12.65 -2.95
CA SER A 23 -9.94 13.46 -2.20
C SER A 23 -11.08 12.64 -1.59
N ASN A 24 -11.36 11.46 -2.13
CA ASN A 24 -12.49 10.60 -1.74
C ASN A 24 -12.14 9.53 -0.69
N GLY A 25 -10.93 9.48 -0.16
CA GLY A 25 -10.62 8.45 0.82
C GLY A 25 -10.29 7.09 0.21
N LEU A 26 -10.35 6.08 1.08
CA LEU A 26 -10.39 4.68 0.68
C LEU A 26 -11.78 4.34 0.13
N ASN A 27 -11.81 3.46 -0.87
CA ASN A 27 -13.04 2.86 -1.37
C ASN A 27 -13.11 1.45 -0.78
N GLU A 28 -13.96 1.27 0.21
CA GLU A 28 -14.04 0.03 1.00
C GLU A 28 -14.37 -1.19 0.13
N THR A 29 -15.25 -1.02 -0.88
CA THR A 29 -15.57 -2.09 -1.84
C THR A 29 -14.34 -2.50 -2.63
N GLN A 30 -13.51 -1.55 -3.05
CA GLN A 30 -12.25 -1.86 -3.73
C GLN A 30 -11.26 -2.55 -2.80
N VAL A 31 -11.20 -2.18 -1.52
CA VAL A 31 -10.35 -2.85 -0.54
C VAL A 31 -10.79 -4.31 -0.35
N ALA A 32 -12.09 -4.54 -0.13
CA ALA A 32 -12.65 -5.88 0.02
C ALA A 32 -12.35 -6.78 -1.20
N ASN A 33 -12.56 -6.27 -2.42
CA ASN A 33 -12.26 -7.02 -3.65
C ASN A 33 -10.77 -7.40 -3.75
N LEU A 34 -9.87 -6.55 -3.26
CA LEU A 34 -8.44 -6.83 -3.24
C LEU A 34 -8.07 -7.82 -2.13
N ALA A 35 -8.72 -7.76 -0.97
CA ALA A 35 -8.56 -8.72 0.12
C ALA A 35 -8.99 -10.13 -0.35
N ASP A 36 -10.17 -10.26 -0.97
CA ASP A 36 -10.64 -11.52 -1.54
C ASP A 36 -9.65 -12.09 -2.58
N ALA A 37 -9.01 -11.22 -3.37
CA ALA A 37 -7.99 -11.64 -4.33
C ALA A 37 -6.75 -12.21 -3.62
N LEU A 38 -6.28 -11.54 -2.57
CA LEU A 38 -5.18 -12.02 -1.75
C LEU A 38 -5.50 -13.37 -1.07
N GLU A 39 -6.72 -13.54 -0.56
CA GLU A 39 -7.17 -14.80 0.05
C GLU A 39 -7.20 -15.96 -0.95
N ARG A 40 -7.57 -15.70 -2.20
CA ARG A 40 -7.50 -16.69 -3.30
C ARG A 40 -6.06 -17.01 -3.73
N GLY A 41 -5.06 -16.30 -3.22
CA GLY A 41 -3.66 -16.45 -3.60
C GLY A 41 -3.25 -15.63 -4.82
N ASP A 42 -4.07 -14.68 -5.26
CA ASP A 42 -3.72 -13.77 -6.35
C ASP A 42 -2.55 -12.87 -5.93
N LYS A 43 -1.64 -12.60 -6.85
CA LYS A 43 -0.53 -11.66 -6.62
C LYS A 43 -0.92 -10.26 -7.07
N LEU A 44 -1.03 -9.35 -6.12
CA LEU A 44 -1.24 -7.94 -6.43
C LEU A 44 0.07 -7.25 -6.87
N PRO A 45 0.00 -6.22 -7.74
CA PRO A 45 1.17 -5.41 -8.06
C PRO A 45 1.78 -4.76 -6.80
N PRO A 46 3.11 -4.60 -6.73
CA PRO A 46 3.75 -3.95 -5.59
C PRO A 46 3.26 -2.50 -5.42
N ILE A 47 3.34 -2.01 -4.19
CA ILE A 47 3.09 -0.61 -3.85
C ILE A 47 4.32 0.25 -4.13
N ILE A 48 4.14 1.57 -4.16
CA ILE A 48 5.24 2.52 -4.30
C ILE A 48 5.59 3.06 -2.92
N VAL A 49 6.88 3.01 -2.60
CA VAL A 49 7.45 3.54 -1.35
C VAL A 49 8.67 4.39 -1.70
N PHE A 50 8.80 5.53 -1.03
CA PHE A 50 9.98 6.39 -1.11
C PHE A 50 10.82 6.24 0.17
N PHE A 51 12.12 5.98 0.02
CA PHE A 51 13.06 5.93 1.14
C PHE A 51 13.88 7.21 1.17
N ASP A 52 13.85 7.92 2.29
CA ASP A 52 14.56 9.21 2.47
C ASP A 52 15.96 9.07 3.09
N GLY A 53 16.39 7.83 3.40
CA GLY A 53 17.63 7.54 4.11
C GLY A 53 17.41 7.05 5.55
N ALA A 54 16.21 7.22 6.11
CA ALA A 54 15.86 6.78 7.45
C ALA A 54 14.50 6.07 7.52
N LEU A 55 13.50 6.57 6.78
CA LEU A 55 12.12 6.12 6.83
C LEU A 55 11.60 5.74 5.44
N CYS A 56 10.70 4.77 5.42
CA CYS A 56 9.93 4.38 4.25
C CYS A 56 8.60 5.13 4.26
N TRP A 57 8.38 5.97 3.25
CA TRP A 57 7.16 6.77 3.08
C TRP A 57 6.28 6.15 2.00
N MET A 58 4.99 6.00 2.29
CA MET A 58 4.03 5.54 1.29
C MET A 58 3.97 6.55 0.13
N GLY A 59 4.24 6.08 -1.09
CA GLY A 59 4.09 6.87 -2.33
C GLY A 59 2.79 6.58 -3.07
N GLY A 60 2.16 5.43 -2.80
CA GLY A 60 0.83 5.09 -3.31
C GLY A 60 0.53 3.59 -3.21
N GLY A 61 -0.76 3.25 -3.28
CA GLY A 61 -1.25 1.88 -3.14
C GLY A 61 -2.03 1.65 -1.85
N ASP A 62 -2.68 2.68 -1.31
CA ASP A 62 -3.45 2.66 -0.06
C ASP A 62 -4.39 1.46 0.01
N HIS A 63 -5.23 1.25 -1.00
CA HIS A 63 -6.17 0.13 -1.04
C HIS A 63 -5.50 -1.25 -0.95
N ARG A 64 -4.29 -1.40 -1.50
CA ARG A 64 -3.54 -2.67 -1.43
C ARG A 64 -2.94 -2.88 -0.05
N ILE A 65 -2.46 -1.81 0.59
CA ILE A 65 -2.02 -1.89 1.99
C ILE A 65 -3.20 -2.23 2.90
N GLU A 66 -4.33 -1.56 2.73
CA GLU A 66 -5.51 -1.82 3.57
C GLU A 66 -6.04 -3.25 3.37
N ALA A 67 -5.98 -3.79 2.15
CA ALA A 67 -6.35 -5.19 1.89
C ALA A 67 -5.46 -6.22 2.60
N HIS A 68 -4.27 -5.84 3.07
CA HIS A 68 -3.40 -6.68 3.90
C HIS A 68 -3.60 -6.47 5.41
N ILE A 69 -4.36 -5.44 5.82
CA ILE A 69 -4.56 -5.08 7.24
C ILE A 69 -5.92 -5.55 7.76
N GLN A 70 -6.93 -5.62 6.87
CA GLN A 70 -8.28 -6.08 7.21
C GLN A 70 -8.30 -7.46 7.86
#